data_AF-A0A7X9GSC8-F1
#
_entry.id   AF-A0A7X9GSC8-F1
#
_cell.length_a   1.000
_cell.length_b   1.000
_cell.length_c   1.000
_cell.angle_alpha   90.00
_cell.angle_beta   90.00
_cell.angle_gamma   90.00
#
_symmetry.space_group_name_H-M   'P 1'
#
loop_
_entity.id
_entity.type
_entity.pdbx_description
1 polymer ?
#
loop_
_entity_poly.entity_id
_entity_poly.type
_entity_poly.pdbx_seq_one_letter_code
_entity_poly.pdbx_strand_id
1 'polypeptide(L)'
;MGLQKLTEIYKIYENLNIKYHRISWDPLRRYSFWLRGFEKEVTKIGFGTNTQDILARLKRFGYQRLTTPLPADHLCFSHQEIDSVVNQFQVVAKHSHPRLYTYITELHPVLEDLLLTSENPLFTKLLSLIEPIKTQEIAVLVKSTQIATDLRDILAIQLPNNNITVVTESQLRGTFLYDYLLVIGSSRWYQDFIFSSPRSNQIEILVFDWLQDNVILEDDFIDQIGEINLSISQDERQPYISGSENELIEPISLMPTIDWDLISARNTTSSGSSDPNSIEVEALLVKLDGELFTWLLHTENSTTQILEFDDSSGTLNIKREFVSKIVPDTFIIIRTEGGSDLLVPIADHLMGEKTPILRQNQKKWKRELVSLVERDGSDQILNKLAALGAERANLPNLRNWMSSTNHKPQSYADFQAITRLIGKETKTDVLWTGASSIETAHRLAGHEIRKMLLEQVKNADPASFERSGRIDFGLDVKGGGKISAMRVEDISPKTYLVHEYRIGQVFEES
;
A
#
# COMPACT_ATOMS: atom_id res chain seq x y z
N MET A 1 15.41 21.27 9.92
CA MET A 1 16.18 21.73 8.72
C MET A 1 17.02 22.96 9.11
N GLY A 2 18.34 22.95 8.92
CA GLY A 2 19.23 24.05 9.34
C GLY A 2 19.22 25.25 8.38
N LEU A 3 19.47 26.47 8.90
CA LEU A 3 19.38 27.75 8.15
C LEU A 3 20.19 27.76 6.83
N GLN A 4 21.37 27.12 6.81
CA GLN A 4 22.24 27.08 5.61
C GLN A 4 21.62 26.32 4.44
N LYS A 5 20.88 25.23 4.70
CA LYS A 5 20.25 24.42 3.63
C LYS A 5 19.05 25.11 2.99
N LEU A 6 18.32 25.92 3.77
CA LEU A 6 17.30 26.81 3.23
C LEU A 6 17.91 27.78 2.21
N THR A 7 19.05 28.40 2.55
CA THR A 7 19.76 29.31 1.65
C THR A 7 20.22 28.64 0.36
N GLU A 8 20.63 27.36 0.39
CA GLU A 8 20.99 26.61 -0.82
C GLU A 8 19.79 26.31 -1.72
N ILE A 9 18.65 25.91 -1.15
CA ILE A 9 17.41 25.69 -1.91
C ILE A 9 16.92 27.01 -2.56
N TYR A 10 17.03 28.14 -1.85
CA TYR A 10 16.70 29.45 -2.43
C TYR A 10 17.59 29.79 -3.64
N LYS A 11 18.90 29.56 -3.55
CA LYS A 11 19.83 29.80 -4.68
C LYS A 11 19.57 28.91 -5.88
N ILE A 12 19.11 27.68 -5.65
CA ILE A 12 18.69 26.78 -6.72
C ILE A 12 17.48 27.37 -7.46
N TYR A 13 16.49 27.86 -6.71
CA TYR A 13 15.28 28.43 -7.27
C TYR A 13 15.56 29.71 -8.10
N GLU A 14 16.51 30.54 -7.67
CA GLU A 14 16.91 31.77 -8.39
C GLU A 14 17.38 31.52 -9.84
N ASN A 15 17.92 30.34 -10.14
CA ASN A 15 18.49 29.98 -11.46
C ASN A 15 17.84 28.73 -12.05
N LEU A 16 16.53 28.56 -11.81
CA LEU A 16 15.78 27.38 -12.23
C LEU A 16 15.61 27.32 -13.75
N ASN A 17 16.14 26.26 -14.35
CA ASN A 17 15.95 25.91 -15.75
C ASN A 17 15.11 24.63 -15.87
N ILE A 18 13.97 24.71 -16.54
CA ILE A 18 13.07 23.58 -16.80
C ILE A 18 13.03 23.33 -18.31
N LYS A 19 13.40 22.12 -18.72
CA LYS A 19 13.39 21.71 -20.12
C LYS A 19 12.44 20.54 -20.34
N TYR A 20 11.61 20.64 -21.38
CA TYR A 20 10.72 19.57 -21.78
C TYR A 20 11.27 18.78 -22.96
N HIS A 21 11.33 17.46 -22.77
CA HIS A 21 11.62 16.49 -23.81
C HIS A 21 10.34 15.77 -24.22
N ARG A 22 9.83 16.12 -25.40
CA ARG A 22 8.61 15.55 -25.97
C ARG A 22 8.94 14.22 -26.66
N ILE A 23 8.32 13.14 -26.18
CA ILE A 23 8.57 11.77 -26.66
C ILE A 23 7.37 11.31 -27.49
N SER A 24 7.65 10.76 -28.68
CA SER A 24 6.65 10.18 -29.57
C SER A 24 6.66 8.65 -29.47
N TRP A 25 5.48 8.04 -29.32
CA TRP A 25 5.29 6.58 -29.27
C TRP A 25 3.87 6.24 -29.73
N ASP A 26 3.69 6.04 -31.04
CA ASP A 26 2.36 5.95 -31.66
C ASP A 26 1.47 4.80 -31.11
N PRO A 27 1.98 3.57 -30.89
CA PRO A 27 1.19 2.51 -30.24
C PRO A 27 0.61 2.92 -28.88
N LEU A 28 1.43 3.52 -28.00
CA LEU A 28 0.98 3.96 -26.67
C LEU A 28 0.04 5.17 -26.76
N ARG A 29 0.25 6.06 -27.73
CA ARG A 29 -0.67 7.15 -28.04
C ARG A 29 -2.04 6.61 -28.42
N ARG A 30 -2.11 5.70 -29.41
CA ARG A 30 -3.36 5.05 -29.84
C ARG A 30 -4.07 4.38 -28.67
N TYR A 31 -3.33 3.66 -27.82
CA TYR A 31 -3.87 3.07 -26.60
C TYR A 31 -4.47 4.13 -25.66
N SER A 32 -3.77 5.23 -25.42
CA SER A 32 -4.22 6.30 -24.54
C SER A 32 -5.52 6.97 -25.02
N PHE A 33 -5.65 7.22 -26.33
CA PHE A 33 -6.89 7.74 -26.92
C PHE A 33 -8.02 6.71 -26.89
N TRP A 34 -7.73 5.45 -27.19
CA TRP A 34 -8.69 4.36 -27.06
C TRP A 34 -9.23 4.26 -25.64
N LEU A 35 -8.36 4.33 -24.63
CA LEU A 35 -8.73 4.25 -23.21
C LEU A 35 -9.67 5.39 -22.80
N ARG A 36 -9.43 6.62 -23.26
CA ARG A 36 -10.35 7.75 -23.04
C ARG A 36 -11.69 7.55 -23.71
N GLY A 37 -11.69 7.02 -24.95
CA GLY A 37 -12.92 6.67 -25.66
C GLY A 37 -13.72 5.63 -24.88
N PHE A 38 -13.06 4.57 -24.44
CA PHE A 38 -13.64 3.51 -23.63
C PHE A 38 -14.20 4.03 -22.31
N GLU A 39 -13.45 4.84 -21.56
CA GLU A 39 -13.92 5.46 -20.31
C GLU A 39 -15.19 6.31 -20.50
N LYS A 40 -15.23 7.12 -21.58
CA LYS A 40 -16.42 7.91 -21.91
C LYS A 40 -17.63 7.02 -22.18
N GLU A 41 -17.46 5.89 -22.86
CA GLU A 41 -18.55 4.94 -23.11
C GLU A 41 -18.99 4.19 -21.85
N VAL A 42 -18.05 3.76 -21.01
CA VAL A 42 -18.34 3.15 -19.71
C VAL A 42 -19.14 4.11 -18.83
N THR A 43 -18.74 5.37 -18.78
CA THR A 43 -19.43 6.42 -17.99
C THR A 43 -20.87 6.64 -18.46
N LYS A 44 -21.14 6.57 -19.77
CA LYS A 44 -22.50 6.74 -20.34
C LYS A 44 -23.43 5.59 -20.00
N ILE A 45 -22.92 4.36 -19.97
CA ILE A 45 -23.71 3.14 -19.73
C ILE A 45 -24.03 2.99 -18.23
N GLY A 46 -23.24 3.61 -17.38
CA GLY A 46 -23.32 3.45 -15.94
C GLY A 46 -22.33 2.39 -15.46
N PHE A 47 -21.80 2.60 -14.28
CA PHE A 47 -20.75 1.76 -13.71
C PHE A 47 -21.34 0.51 -13.06
N GLY A 48 -21.20 -0.63 -13.73
CA GLY A 48 -21.25 -1.94 -13.07
C GLY A 48 -19.89 -2.28 -12.46
N THR A 49 -19.89 -3.02 -11.35
CA THR A 49 -18.67 -3.42 -10.61
C THR A 49 -17.60 -4.05 -11.50
N ASN A 50 -18.00 -4.90 -12.46
CA ASN A 50 -17.06 -5.54 -13.39
C ASN A 50 -16.43 -4.54 -14.37
N THR A 51 -17.20 -3.58 -14.89
CA THR A 51 -16.70 -2.64 -15.91
C THR A 51 -15.75 -1.59 -15.30
N GLN A 52 -16.00 -1.18 -14.05
CA GLN A 52 -15.09 -0.32 -13.29
C GLN A 52 -13.74 -0.97 -13.04
N ASP A 53 -13.74 -2.23 -12.60
CA ASP A 53 -12.50 -2.99 -12.38
C ASP A 53 -11.66 -3.10 -13.66
N ILE A 54 -12.31 -3.43 -14.78
CA ILE A 54 -11.62 -3.53 -16.07
C ILE A 54 -11.04 -2.19 -16.49
N LEU A 55 -11.81 -1.11 -16.34
CA LEU A 55 -11.30 0.24 -16.62
C LEU A 55 -10.11 0.58 -15.72
N ALA A 56 -10.15 0.25 -14.43
CA ALA A 56 -9.05 0.47 -13.49
C ALA A 56 -7.78 -0.30 -13.90
N ARG A 57 -7.91 -1.58 -14.27
CA ARG A 57 -6.79 -2.41 -14.75
C ARG A 57 -6.20 -1.90 -16.07
N LEU A 58 -7.05 -1.48 -17.02
CA LEU A 58 -6.59 -0.87 -18.26
C LEU A 58 -5.88 0.48 -18.01
N LYS A 59 -6.42 1.34 -17.13
CA LYS A 59 -5.74 2.57 -16.71
C LYS A 59 -4.38 2.28 -16.10
N ARG A 60 -4.29 1.31 -15.18
CA ARG A 60 -3.02 0.88 -14.57
C ARG A 60 -2.01 0.42 -15.63
N PHE A 61 -2.42 -0.42 -16.58
CA PHE A 61 -1.54 -0.89 -17.66
C PHE A 61 -1.00 0.25 -18.55
N GLY A 62 -1.87 1.19 -18.94
CA GLY A 62 -1.47 2.35 -19.72
C GLY A 62 -0.54 3.27 -18.94
N TYR A 63 -0.93 3.60 -17.70
CA TYR A 63 -0.17 4.48 -16.82
C TYR A 63 1.22 3.94 -16.48
N GLN A 64 1.34 2.62 -16.29
CA GLN A 64 2.63 1.97 -16.07
C GLN A 64 3.58 2.25 -17.25
N ARG A 65 3.12 2.08 -18.50
CA ARG A 65 3.95 2.37 -19.69
C ARG A 65 4.27 3.87 -19.86
N LEU A 66 3.39 4.74 -19.39
CA LEU A 66 3.61 6.18 -19.41
C LEU A 66 4.67 6.66 -18.38
N THR A 67 4.92 5.88 -17.32
CA THR A 67 5.74 6.29 -16.17
C THR A 67 6.98 5.40 -15.96
N THR A 68 7.14 4.34 -16.75
CA THR A 68 8.21 3.34 -16.56
C THR A 68 9.27 3.47 -17.65
N PRO A 69 10.46 4.01 -17.34
CA PRO A 69 11.55 4.13 -18.29
C PRO A 69 12.44 2.87 -18.27
N LEU A 70 11.86 1.68 -18.45
CA LEU A 70 12.61 0.40 -18.46
C LEU A 70 12.70 -0.17 -19.89
N PRO A 71 13.66 -1.07 -20.18
CA PRO A 71 13.70 -1.81 -21.45
C PRO A 71 12.36 -2.47 -21.78
N ALA A 72 12.01 -2.54 -23.07
CA ALA A 72 10.71 -3.04 -23.51
C ALA A 72 10.47 -4.53 -23.15
N ASP A 73 11.54 -5.30 -23.00
CA ASP A 73 11.55 -6.72 -22.60
C ASP A 73 11.50 -6.93 -21.08
N HIS A 74 11.48 -5.86 -20.28
CA HIS A 74 11.43 -5.98 -18.82
C HIS A 74 10.13 -6.62 -18.33
N LEU A 75 10.22 -7.45 -17.30
CA LEU A 75 9.11 -8.24 -16.75
C LEU A 75 7.91 -7.38 -16.30
N CYS A 76 8.16 -6.12 -15.92
CA CYS A 76 7.10 -5.17 -15.54
C CYS A 76 6.09 -4.91 -16.66
N PHE A 77 6.46 -5.13 -17.93
CA PHE A 77 5.59 -4.93 -19.09
C PHE A 77 4.80 -6.18 -19.50
N SER A 78 4.81 -7.23 -18.66
CA SER A 78 4.01 -8.45 -18.86
C SER A 78 2.55 -8.13 -19.23
N HIS A 79 2.02 -8.87 -20.20
CA HIS A 79 0.67 -8.68 -20.76
C HIS A 79 -0.35 -9.74 -20.32
N GLN A 80 0.08 -10.75 -19.57
CA GLN A 80 -0.76 -11.88 -19.19
C GLN A 80 -2.04 -11.45 -18.44
N GLU A 81 -1.92 -10.45 -17.57
CA GLU A 81 -3.06 -9.92 -16.83
C GLU A 81 -4.06 -9.24 -17.77
N ILE A 82 -3.58 -8.35 -18.66
CA ILE A 82 -4.47 -7.63 -19.58
C ILE A 82 -5.15 -8.54 -20.57
N ASP A 83 -4.46 -9.55 -21.10
CA ASP A 83 -5.09 -10.54 -21.97
C ASP A 83 -6.21 -11.27 -21.23
N SER A 84 -6.00 -11.64 -19.98
CA SER A 84 -7.02 -12.28 -19.15
C SER A 84 -8.24 -11.37 -18.93
N VAL A 85 -8.00 -10.12 -18.57
CA VAL A 85 -9.03 -9.09 -18.33
C VAL A 85 -9.87 -8.83 -19.59
N VAL A 86 -9.19 -8.66 -20.73
CA VAL A 86 -9.82 -8.41 -22.03
C VAL A 86 -10.67 -9.61 -22.45
N ASN A 87 -10.13 -10.83 -22.36
CA ASN A 87 -10.86 -12.05 -22.69
C ASN A 87 -12.09 -12.25 -21.80
N GLN A 88 -11.94 -12.06 -20.48
CA GLN A 88 -13.04 -12.17 -19.53
C GLN A 88 -14.16 -11.17 -19.84
N PHE A 89 -13.79 -9.91 -20.15
CA PHE A 89 -14.79 -8.91 -20.49
C PHE A 89 -15.51 -9.22 -21.80
N GLN A 90 -14.81 -9.67 -22.83
CA GLN A 90 -15.42 -10.00 -24.12
C GLN A 90 -16.56 -11.01 -23.97
N VAL A 91 -16.38 -12.02 -23.11
CA VAL A 91 -17.40 -13.04 -22.83
C VAL A 91 -18.65 -12.40 -22.22
N VAL A 92 -18.49 -11.47 -21.27
CA VAL A 92 -19.60 -10.81 -20.57
C VAL A 92 -20.28 -9.75 -21.46
N ALA A 93 -19.48 -8.93 -22.14
CA ALA A 93 -19.95 -7.77 -22.91
C ALA A 93 -20.70 -8.19 -24.19
N LYS A 94 -20.36 -9.33 -24.80
CA LYS A 94 -21.01 -9.83 -26.02
C LYS A 94 -22.54 -9.92 -25.89
N HIS A 95 -23.04 -10.25 -24.69
CA HIS A 95 -24.47 -10.41 -24.44
C HIS A 95 -25.11 -9.22 -23.73
N SER A 96 -24.35 -8.55 -22.86
CA SER A 96 -24.90 -7.49 -21.98
C SER A 96 -24.68 -6.07 -22.52
N HIS A 97 -23.59 -5.83 -23.27
CA HIS A 97 -23.16 -4.50 -23.70
C HIS A 97 -22.51 -4.51 -25.10
N PRO A 98 -23.28 -4.66 -26.19
CA PRO A 98 -22.74 -4.82 -27.54
C PRO A 98 -21.80 -3.70 -28.02
N ARG A 99 -22.02 -2.45 -27.58
CA ARG A 99 -21.12 -1.32 -27.90
C ARG A 99 -19.76 -1.46 -27.24
N LEU A 100 -19.70 -1.84 -25.97
CA LEU A 100 -18.43 -2.05 -25.26
C LEU A 100 -17.67 -3.26 -25.83
N TYR A 101 -18.40 -4.28 -26.30
CA TYR A 101 -17.81 -5.40 -27.01
C TYR A 101 -17.05 -4.93 -28.27
N THR A 102 -17.67 -4.08 -29.11
CA THR A 102 -17.00 -3.51 -30.29
C THR A 102 -15.73 -2.74 -29.93
N TYR A 103 -15.79 -1.86 -28.92
CA TYR A 103 -14.62 -1.10 -28.45
C TYR A 103 -13.47 -2.01 -28.01
N ILE A 104 -13.76 -3.10 -27.29
CA ILE A 104 -12.72 -4.03 -26.84
C ILE A 104 -12.20 -4.95 -27.95
N THR A 105 -13.00 -5.23 -28.99
CA THR A 105 -12.47 -5.87 -30.20
C THR A 105 -11.45 -4.95 -30.90
N GLU A 106 -11.69 -3.64 -30.94
CA GLU A 106 -10.75 -2.66 -31.51
C GLU A 106 -9.47 -2.49 -30.68
N LEU A 107 -9.47 -2.88 -29.41
CA LEU A 107 -8.28 -2.85 -28.54
C LEU A 107 -7.21 -3.85 -28.97
N HIS A 108 -7.59 -5.01 -29.49
CA HIS A 108 -6.65 -6.11 -29.81
C HIS A 108 -5.49 -5.67 -30.72
N PRO A 109 -5.73 -5.06 -31.89
CA PRO A 109 -4.63 -4.61 -32.75
C PRO A 109 -3.79 -3.51 -32.09
N VAL A 110 -4.39 -2.66 -31.23
CA VAL A 110 -3.64 -1.62 -30.50
C VAL A 110 -2.71 -2.23 -29.46
N LEU A 111 -3.16 -3.26 -28.74
CA LEU A 111 -2.33 -4.01 -27.80
C LEU A 111 -1.23 -4.79 -28.54
N GLU A 112 -1.57 -5.46 -29.65
CA GLU A 112 -0.59 -6.21 -30.44
C GLU A 112 0.55 -5.30 -30.93
N ASP A 113 0.24 -4.14 -31.50
CA ASP A 113 1.24 -3.15 -31.93
C ASP A 113 2.13 -2.69 -30.75
N LEU A 114 1.54 -2.48 -29.58
CA LEU A 114 2.25 -2.03 -28.38
C LEU A 114 3.16 -3.12 -27.80
N LEU A 115 2.74 -4.38 -27.86
CA LEU A 115 3.49 -5.53 -27.34
C LEU A 115 4.60 -6.00 -28.28
N LEU A 116 4.44 -5.78 -29.59
CA LEU A 116 5.46 -6.07 -30.59
C LEU A 116 6.57 -5.00 -30.66
N THR A 117 6.42 -3.90 -29.92
CA THR A 117 7.44 -2.84 -29.91
C THR A 117 8.70 -3.34 -29.20
N SER A 118 9.83 -3.41 -29.92
CA SER A 118 11.11 -3.91 -29.40
C SER A 118 11.88 -2.90 -28.55
N GLU A 119 11.52 -1.61 -28.62
CA GLU A 119 12.21 -0.53 -27.92
C GLU A 119 11.21 0.30 -27.12
N ASN A 120 11.63 0.77 -25.93
CA ASN A 120 10.89 1.75 -25.16
C ASN A 120 11.47 3.15 -25.44
N PRO A 121 10.78 4.03 -26.19
CA PRO A 121 11.31 5.35 -26.55
C PRO A 121 11.63 6.22 -25.33
N LEU A 122 10.91 6.03 -24.22
CA LEU A 122 11.18 6.74 -22.97
C LEU A 122 12.52 6.34 -22.36
N PHE A 123 12.82 5.04 -22.35
CA PHE A 123 14.11 4.52 -21.88
C PHE A 123 15.25 4.96 -22.79
N THR A 124 15.09 4.85 -24.12
CA THR A 124 16.10 5.29 -25.08
C THR A 124 16.40 6.79 -24.95
N LYS A 125 15.36 7.62 -24.79
CA LYS A 125 15.52 9.05 -24.57
C LYS A 125 16.25 9.34 -23.25
N LEU A 126 15.87 8.65 -22.16
CA LEU A 126 16.54 8.78 -20.87
C LEU A 126 18.06 8.51 -20.99
N LEU A 127 18.45 7.40 -21.61
CA LEU A 127 19.87 7.09 -21.82
C LEU A 127 20.59 8.18 -22.62
N SER A 128 19.97 8.69 -23.69
CA SER A 128 20.57 9.74 -24.54
C SER A 128 20.82 11.07 -23.82
N LEU A 129 20.06 11.35 -22.76
CA LEU A 129 20.22 12.56 -21.94
C LEU A 129 21.32 12.38 -20.88
N ILE A 130 21.42 11.19 -20.30
CA ILE A 130 22.37 10.90 -19.21
C ILE A 130 23.78 10.63 -19.75
N GLU A 131 23.92 9.88 -20.86
CA GLU A 131 25.20 9.48 -21.45
C GLU A 131 26.22 10.65 -21.63
N PRO A 132 25.83 11.84 -22.13
CA PRO A 132 26.77 12.96 -22.29
C PRO A 132 27.17 13.61 -20.95
N ILE A 133 26.39 13.45 -19.88
CA ILE A 133 26.60 14.11 -18.59
C ILE A 133 27.53 13.28 -17.72
N LYS A 134 28.85 13.48 -17.90
CA LYS A 134 29.86 12.79 -17.08
C LYS A 134 30.17 13.58 -15.82
N THR A 135 30.46 12.87 -14.72
CA THR A 135 30.96 13.41 -13.44
C THR A 135 30.01 14.27 -12.60
N GLN A 136 28.76 14.47 -13.03
CA GLN A 136 27.76 15.22 -12.28
C GLN A 136 26.79 14.30 -11.51
N GLU A 137 26.16 14.84 -10.47
CA GLU A 137 25.15 14.17 -9.66
C GLU A 137 23.79 14.23 -10.36
N ILE A 138 23.31 13.09 -10.85
CA ILE A 138 22.07 12.98 -11.64
C ILE A 138 21.01 12.26 -10.82
N ALA A 139 19.86 12.90 -10.59
CA ALA A 139 18.67 12.25 -10.07
C ALA A 139 17.70 11.89 -11.20
N VAL A 140 17.15 10.68 -11.17
CA VAL A 140 16.02 10.28 -12.02
C VAL A 140 14.80 10.02 -11.15
N LEU A 141 13.78 10.86 -11.27
CA LEU A 141 12.54 10.79 -10.50
C LEU A 141 11.51 9.90 -11.20
N VAL A 142 11.07 8.85 -10.50
CA VAL A 142 10.04 7.90 -10.95
C VAL A 142 8.91 7.74 -9.92
N LYS A 143 7.76 7.23 -10.35
CA LYS A 143 6.55 7.12 -9.50
C LYS A 143 6.53 5.94 -8.54
N SER A 144 7.25 4.86 -8.82
CA SER A 144 7.20 3.62 -8.05
C SER A 144 8.57 3.21 -7.53
N THR A 145 8.60 2.69 -6.31
CA THR A 145 9.79 2.15 -5.65
C THR A 145 10.36 0.92 -6.36
N GLN A 146 9.49 0.06 -6.88
CA GLN A 146 9.88 -1.12 -7.66
C GLN A 146 10.61 -0.68 -8.93
N ILE A 147 10.01 0.26 -9.68
CA ILE A 147 10.62 0.84 -10.88
C ILE A 147 11.93 1.52 -10.53
N ALA A 148 12.00 2.25 -9.41
CA ALA A 148 13.23 2.90 -8.98
C ALA A 148 14.37 1.91 -8.75
N THR A 149 14.05 0.72 -8.24
CA THR A 149 15.01 -0.34 -8.00
C THR A 149 15.46 -1.00 -9.29
N ASP A 150 14.52 -1.44 -10.13
CA ASP A 150 14.82 -2.09 -11.40
C ASP A 150 15.61 -1.15 -12.33
N LEU A 151 15.23 0.13 -12.38
CA LEU A 151 15.91 1.12 -13.21
C LEU A 151 17.34 1.37 -12.73
N ARG A 152 17.55 1.44 -11.41
CA ARG A 152 18.88 1.66 -10.84
C ARG A 152 19.84 0.56 -11.26
N ASP A 153 19.42 -0.69 -11.15
CA ASP A 153 20.24 -1.84 -11.48
C ASP A 153 20.59 -1.86 -12.97
N ILE A 154 19.62 -1.52 -13.83
CA ILE A 154 19.84 -1.43 -15.28
C ILE A 154 20.78 -0.26 -15.64
N LEU A 155 20.58 0.91 -15.06
CA LEU A 155 21.42 2.08 -15.32
C LEU A 155 22.86 1.88 -14.82
N ALA A 156 23.05 1.18 -13.70
CA ALA A 156 24.39 0.82 -13.21
C ALA A 156 25.18 -0.05 -14.20
N ILE A 157 24.48 -0.89 -14.98
CA ILE A 157 25.08 -1.73 -16.01
C ILE A 157 25.32 -0.94 -17.31
N GLN A 158 24.33 -0.16 -17.75
CA GLN A 158 24.37 0.55 -19.03
C GLN A 158 25.26 1.81 -18.99
N LEU A 159 25.32 2.49 -17.85
CA LEU A 159 26.00 3.77 -17.65
C LEU A 159 26.89 3.74 -16.38
N PRO A 160 27.89 2.83 -16.31
CA PRO A 160 28.68 2.60 -15.09
C PRO A 160 29.58 3.78 -14.67
N ASN A 161 29.78 4.77 -15.55
CA ASN A 161 30.64 5.93 -15.30
C ASN A 161 29.86 7.19 -14.89
N ASN A 162 28.54 7.10 -14.76
CA ASN A 162 27.68 8.22 -14.40
C ASN A 162 27.26 8.09 -12.94
N ASN A 163 27.21 9.20 -12.20
CA ASN A 163 26.69 9.18 -10.84
C ASN A 163 25.18 9.39 -10.86
N ILE A 164 24.44 8.27 -10.93
CA ILE A 164 22.98 8.27 -11.10
C ILE A 164 22.32 7.76 -9.82
N THR A 165 21.42 8.58 -9.27
CA THR A 165 20.52 8.18 -8.19
C THR A 165 19.09 8.12 -8.72
N VAL A 166 18.48 6.95 -8.74
CA VAL A 166 17.06 6.81 -9.06
C VAL A 166 16.24 6.99 -7.78
N VAL A 167 15.34 7.97 -7.80
CA VAL A 167 14.57 8.44 -6.64
C VAL A 167 13.05 8.42 -6.87
N THR A 168 12.28 8.33 -5.79
CA THR A 168 10.83 8.61 -5.75
C THR A 168 10.57 9.98 -5.10
N GLU A 169 9.32 10.46 -5.15
CA GLU A 169 8.94 11.75 -4.50
C GLU A 169 9.31 11.77 -3.01
N SER A 170 9.01 10.68 -2.31
CA SER A 170 9.32 10.51 -0.89
C SER A 170 10.82 10.64 -0.60
N GLN A 171 11.67 10.00 -1.43
CA GLN A 171 13.13 10.05 -1.30
C GLN A 171 13.69 11.44 -1.66
N LEU A 172 13.09 12.12 -2.63
CA LEU A 172 13.52 13.45 -3.08
C LEU A 172 13.21 14.56 -2.05
N ARG A 173 12.26 14.34 -1.13
CA ARG A 173 12.01 15.26 0.01
C ARG A 173 13.23 15.41 0.93
N GLY A 174 14.16 14.46 0.88
CA GLY A 174 15.43 14.50 1.60
C GLY A 174 16.26 15.75 1.33
N THR A 175 17.43 15.80 1.96
CA THR A 175 18.29 17.00 1.95
C THR A 175 19.39 16.98 0.90
N PHE A 176 19.44 15.96 0.05
CA PHE A 176 20.44 15.85 -1.01
C PHE A 176 20.05 16.75 -2.19
N LEU A 177 21.04 17.40 -2.79
CA LEU A 177 20.89 18.28 -3.96
C LEU A 177 21.60 17.64 -5.15
N TYR A 178 21.04 17.82 -6.34
CA TYR A 178 21.53 17.21 -7.57
C TYR A 178 21.86 18.29 -8.60
N ASP A 179 22.85 18.02 -9.44
CA ASP A 179 23.19 18.89 -10.56
C ASP A 179 22.10 18.83 -11.64
N TYR A 180 21.55 17.63 -11.88
CA TYR A 180 20.42 17.41 -12.79
C TYR A 180 19.31 16.59 -12.14
N LEU A 181 18.06 16.98 -12.41
CA LEU A 181 16.87 16.21 -12.05
C LEU A 181 16.06 15.86 -13.30
N LEU A 182 16.06 14.59 -13.67
CA LEU A 182 15.26 14.06 -14.77
C LEU A 182 13.92 13.55 -14.23
N VAL A 183 12.82 14.18 -14.62
CA VAL A 183 11.46 13.83 -14.18
C VAL A 183 10.78 12.99 -15.26
N ILE A 184 10.35 11.79 -14.90
CA ILE A 184 9.71 10.86 -15.83
C ILE A 184 8.19 11.05 -15.84
N GLY A 185 7.62 11.38 -16.98
CA GLY A 185 6.19 11.60 -17.13
C GLY A 185 5.77 13.05 -16.91
N SER A 186 4.45 13.26 -16.86
CA SER A 186 3.86 14.59 -16.73
C SER A 186 4.17 15.21 -15.37
N SER A 187 4.53 16.49 -15.35
CA SER A 187 4.74 17.28 -14.11
C SER A 187 3.52 17.26 -13.18
N ARG A 188 2.32 17.25 -13.75
CA ARG A 188 1.03 17.18 -13.02
C ARG A 188 0.76 15.87 -12.27
N TRP A 189 1.61 14.85 -12.38
CA TRP A 189 1.52 13.62 -11.59
C TRP A 189 2.29 13.66 -10.28
N TYR A 190 3.05 14.73 -10.07
CA TYR A 190 3.94 14.94 -8.94
C TYR A 190 3.41 16.04 -8.03
N GLN A 191 3.79 15.99 -6.75
CA GLN A 191 3.48 17.07 -5.81
C GLN A 191 4.25 18.35 -6.14
N ASP A 192 3.67 19.49 -5.79
CA ASP A 192 4.18 20.80 -6.18
C ASP A 192 5.60 21.09 -5.67
N PHE A 193 5.99 20.51 -4.53
CA PHE A 193 7.31 20.73 -3.92
C PHE A 193 8.48 20.35 -4.84
N ILE A 194 8.26 19.46 -5.82
CA ILE A 194 9.26 19.07 -6.82
C ILE A 194 9.73 20.28 -7.63
N PHE A 195 8.82 21.21 -7.89
CA PHE A 195 9.07 22.40 -8.72
C PHE A 195 9.08 23.70 -7.89
N SER A 196 8.34 23.77 -6.78
CA SER A 196 8.30 24.94 -5.89
C SER A 196 9.42 24.95 -4.85
N SER A 197 9.99 23.79 -4.50
CA SER A 197 11.19 23.66 -3.66
C SER A 197 12.19 22.68 -4.31
N PRO A 198 12.69 23.00 -5.51
CA PRO A 198 13.42 22.07 -6.33
C PRO A 198 14.76 21.67 -5.70
N ARG A 199 15.15 20.42 -5.92
CA ARG A 199 16.43 19.85 -5.44
C ARG A 199 17.54 19.90 -6.49
N SER A 200 17.26 20.53 -7.62
CA SER A 200 18.21 20.81 -8.70
C SER A 200 17.76 22.07 -9.42
N ASN A 201 18.70 22.84 -9.95
CA ASN A 201 18.41 24.01 -10.78
C ASN A 201 18.28 23.63 -12.28
N GLN A 202 18.60 22.38 -12.65
CA GLN A 202 18.41 21.86 -14.02
C GLN A 202 17.41 20.70 -13.98
N ILE A 203 16.16 21.00 -14.32
CA ILE A 203 15.08 20.01 -14.35
C ILE A 203 14.76 19.65 -15.81
N GLU A 204 14.87 18.38 -16.16
CA GLU A 204 14.51 17.87 -17.48
C GLU A 204 13.28 16.95 -17.36
N ILE A 205 12.17 17.35 -17.97
CA ILE A 205 10.90 16.61 -17.92
C ILE A 205 10.76 15.79 -19.20
N LEU A 206 10.74 14.47 -19.07
CA LEU A 206 10.52 13.52 -20.15
C LEU A 206 9.04 13.17 -20.21
N VAL A 207 8.32 13.75 -21.17
CA VAL A 207 6.85 13.61 -21.26
C VAL A 207 6.43 13.28 -22.68
N PHE A 208 5.40 12.45 -22.82
CA PHE A 208 4.86 12.13 -24.13
C PHE A 208 4.20 13.35 -24.79
N ASP A 209 4.34 13.48 -26.10
CA ASP A 209 3.95 14.68 -26.85
C ASP A 209 2.43 14.91 -26.98
N TRP A 210 1.63 13.87 -26.71
CA TRP A 210 0.16 13.92 -26.69
C TRP A 210 -0.42 14.28 -25.32
N LEU A 211 0.42 14.49 -24.30
CA LEU A 211 0.02 14.90 -22.96
C LEU A 211 0.07 16.42 -22.80
N GLN A 212 -0.99 17.01 -22.26
CA GLN A 212 -1.07 18.43 -21.93
C GLN A 212 -0.36 18.69 -20.60
N ASP A 213 0.93 19.02 -20.68
CA ASP A 213 1.77 19.21 -19.51
C ASP A 213 2.53 20.53 -19.56
N ASN A 214 2.42 21.29 -18.47
CA ASN A 214 3.06 22.57 -18.18
C ASN A 214 3.21 22.72 -16.67
N VAL A 215 4.42 23.01 -16.17
CA VAL A 215 4.67 23.33 -14.76
C VAL A 215 3.99 24.66 -14.44
N ILE A 216 3.24 24.68 -13.34
CA ILE A 216 2.68 25.90 -12.76
C ILE A 216 3.49 26.18 -11.49
N LEU A 217 4.17 27.32 -11.44
CA LEU A 217 4.85 27.79 -10.24
C LEU A 217 3.93 28.80 -9.55
N GLU A 218 3.67 28.64 -8.25
CA GLU A 218 2.83 29.56 -7.49
C GLU A 218 3.53 30.91 -7.28
N ASP A 219 2.80 32.01 -7.51
CA ASP A 219 3.31 33.39 -7.46
C ASP A 219 3.76 33.81 -6.05
N ASP A 220 3.18 33.23 -4.99
CA ASP A 220 3.42 33.61 -3.59
C ASP A 220 4.89 33.43 -3.14
N PHE A 221 5.63 32.54 -3.80
CA PHE A 221 7.06 32.31 -3.54
C PHE A 221 7.96 33.26 -4.37
N ILE A 222 7.49 33.65 -5.55
CA ILE A 222 8.20 34.52 -6.51
C ILE A 222 8.31 35.93 -5.94
N ASP A 223 7.25 36.44 -5.32
CA ASP A 223 7.21 37.78 -4.72
C ASP A 223 8.20 37.98 -3.54
N GLN A 224 8.64 36.90 -2.89
CA GLN A 224 9.55 36.96 -1.74
C GLN A 224 11.03 36.85 -2.10
N ILE A 225 11.37 36.34 -3.29
CA ILE A 225 12.76 36.01 -3.68
C ILE A 225 13.41 37.11 -4.53
N GLY A 226 12.62 37.95 -5.22
CA GLY A 226 13.13 39.02 -6.08
C GLY A 226 13.22 38.62 -7.55
N GLU A 227 14.29 39.02 -8.27
CA GLU A 227 14.49 38.66 -9.68
C GLU A 227 14.84 37.17 -9.83
N ILE A 228 13.91 36.38 -10.37
CA ILE A 228 14.11 34.96 -10.67
C ILE A 228 14.46 34.77 -12.14
N ASN A 229 15.59 34.10 -12.42
CA ASN A 229 15.98 33.72 -13.78
C ASN A 229 15.35 32.37 -14.13
N LEU A 230 14.04 32.38 -14.42
CA LEU A 230 13.30 31.19 -14.84
C LEU A 230 13.42 31.02 -16.36
N SER A 231 13.97 29.89 -16.81
CA SER A 231 13.93 29.50 -18.23
C SER A 231 13.12 28.22 -18.41
N ILE A 232 12.03 28.31 -19.18
CA ILE A 232 11.25 27.15 -19.60
C ILE A 232 11.44 26.97 -21.11
N SER A 233 11.96 25.81 -21.52
CA SER A 233 12.14 25.45 -22.94
C SER A 233 11.43 24.15 -23.28
N GLN A 234 10.89 24.04 -24.49
CA GLN A 234 10.17 22.86 -24.95
C GLN A 234 10.65 22.44 -26.34
N ASP A 235 10.96 21.14 -26.52
CA ASP A 235 11.20 20.55 -27.83
C ASP A 235 9.92 20.65 -28.71
N GLU A 236 10.08 20.89 -30.02
CA GLU A 236 8.94 20.94 -30.97
C GLU A 236 8.22 19.59 -31.03
N ARG A 237 6.89 19.62 -31.10
CA ARG A 237 6.08 18.40 -31.25
C ARG A 237 6.23 17.84 -32.66
N GLN A 238 6.48 16.53 -32.76
CA GLN A 238 6.48 15.90 -34.07
C GLN A 238 5.06 15.84 -34.66
N PRO A 239 4.88 16.20 -35.94
CA PRO A 239 3.58 16.10 -36.59
C PRO A 239 3.16 14.64 -36.79
N TYR A 240 1.96 14.30 -36.34
CA TYR A 240 1.38 12.97 -36.48
C TYR A 240 0.78 12.73 -37.87
N ILE A 241 1.05 11.55 -38.46
CA ILE A 241 0.64 11.21 -39.84
C ILE A 241 -0.87 10.82 -39.91
N SER A 242 -1.52 10.51 -38.79
CA SER A 242 -2.90 9.97 -38.75
C SER A 242 -3.94 10.93 -38.14
N GLY A 243 -4.52 11.77 -39.01
CA GLY A 243 -5.97 12.03 -39.15
C GLY A 243 -6.87 12.47 -37.98
N SER A 244 -6.37 12.67 -36.76
CA SER A 244 -7.15 13.30 -35.68
C SER A 244 -6.40 14.55 -35.20
N GLU A 245 -7.04 15.70 -35.43
CA GLU A 245 -6.61 17.03 -35.00
C GLU A 245 -6.06 17.00 -33.57
N ASN A 246 -4.88 17.62 -33.32
CA ASN A 246 -4.36 18.32 -32.12
C ASN A 246 -4.92 18.07 -30.70
N GLU A 247 -5.70 17.02 -30.45
CA GLU A 247 -6.35 16.77 -29.17
C GLU A 247 -5.26 16.30 -28.22
N LEU A 248 -5.03 17.08 -27.16
CA LEU A 248 -4.14 16.67 -26.09
C LEU A 248 -4.96 15.94 -25.02
N ILE A 249 -4.29 15.05 -24.31
CA ILE A 249 -4.85 14.37 -23.16
C ILE A 249 -4.42 15.10 -21.90
N GLU A 250 -5.39 15.46 -21.07
CA GLU A 250 -5.15 15.92 -19.70
C GLU A 250 -4.51 14.78 -18.88
N PRO A 251 -3.27 14.93 -18.38
CA PRO A 251 -2.51 13.82 -17.80
C PRO A 251 -3.19 13.15 -16.61
N ILE A 252 -3.91 13.91 -15.80
CA ILE A 252 -4.62 13.43 -14.61
C ILE A 252 -5.70 12.40 -15.00
N SER A 253 -6.31 12.52 -16.18
CA SER A 253 -7.36 11.60 -16.64
C SER A 253 -6.86 10.16 -16.87
N LEU A 254 -5.55 10.02 -17.14
CA LEU A 254 -4.90 8.72 -17.36
C LEU A 254 -4.35 8.08 -16.08
N MET A 255 -4.36 8.80 -14.94
CA MET A 255 -3.92 8.22 -13.68
C MET A 255 -4.88 7.10 -13.25
N PRO A 256 -4.37 5.99 -12.71
CA PRO A 256 -5.21 4.98 -12.10
C PRO A 256 -5.91 5.58 -10.88
N THR A 257 -7.21 5.32 -10.77
CA THR A 257 -8.02 5.70 -9.61
C THR A 257 -8.21 4.48 -8.73
N ILE A 258 -7.96 4.61 -7.43
CA ILE A 258 -8.23 3.52 -6.47
C ILE A 258 -9.72 3.46 -6.21
N ASP A 259 -10.36 2.36 -6.60
CA ASP A 259 -11.76 2.09 -6.26
C ASP A 259 -11.82 1.37 -4.90
N TRP A 260 -11.81 2.16 -3.84
CA TRP A 260 -11.84 1.66 -2.46
C TRP A 260 -13.06 0.77 -2.18
N ASP A 261 -14.20 1.01 -2.85
CA ASP A 261 -15.43 0.25 -2.66
C ASP A 261 -15.37 -1.12 -3.30
N LEU A 262 -14.83 -1.22 -4.52
CA LEU A 262 -14.57 -2.50 -5.16
C LEU A 262 -13.59 -3.35 -4.36
N ILE A 263 -12.49 -2.74 -3.89
CA ILE A 263 -11.47 -3.44 -3.09
C ILE A 263 -12.08 -3.98 -1.80
N SER A 264 -12.87 -3.15 -1.11
CA SER A 264 -13.60 -3.56 0.10
C SER A 264 -14.59 -4.70 -0.19
N ALA A 265 -15.40 -4.57 -1.25
CA ALA A 265 -16.41 -5.57 -1.60
C ALA A 265 -15.78 -6.93 -1.90
N ARG A 266 -14.70 -6.96 -2.70
CA ARG A 266 -13.98 -8.20 -3.02
C ARG A 266 -13.37 -8.85 -1.81
N ASN A 267 -12.74 -8.05 -0.95
CA ASN A 267 -12.12 -8.59 0.25
C ASN A 267 -13.21 -9.21 1.15
N THR A 268 -14.31 -8.50 1.40
CA THR A 268 -15.41 -8.96 2.27
C THR A 268 -16.16 -10.18 1.74
N THR A 269 -16.39 -10.32 0.43
CA THR A 269 -17.14 -11.44 -0.16
C THR A 269 -16.35 -12.74 -0.30
N SER A 270 -15.02 -12.68 -0.37
CA SER A 270 -14.17 -13.81 -0.81
C SER A 270 -13.79 -14.82 0.28
N SER A 271 -14.47 -14.84 1.43
CA SER A 271 -14.15 -15.78 2.51
C SER A 271 -15.40 -16.49 3.04
N GLY A 272 -15.60 -17.73 2.56
CA GLY A 272 -16.69 -18.65 2.94
C GLY A 272 -16.61 -19.22 4.36
N SER A 273 -16.11 -18.45 5.33
CA SER A 273 -16.21 -18.77 6.75
C SER A 273 -16.89 -17.61 7.47
N SER A 274 -18.20 -17.51 7.29
CA SER A 274 -19.07 -16.82 8.23
C SER A 274 -19.02 -17.59 9.56
N ASP A 275 -17.97 -17.37 10.34
CA ASP A 275 -18.02 -17.68 11.77
C ASP A 275 -19.15 -16.81 12.34
N PRO A 276 -20.28 -17.41 12.78
CA PRO A 276 -21.44 -16.65 13.26
C PRO A 276 -21.12 -15.76 14.46
N ASN A 277 -19.95 -15.96 15.09
CA ASN A 277 -19.46 -15.18 16.22
C ASN A 277 -18.41 -14.12 15.84
N SER A 278 -18.13 -13.90 14.55
CA SER A 278 -17.19 -12.86 14.13
C SER A 278 -17.78 -11.47 14.33
N ILE A 279 -17.08 -10.64 15.12
CA ILE A 279 -17.48 -9.26 15.41
C ILE A 279 -17.09 -8.38 14.22
N GLU A 280 -18.05 -7.59 13.72
CA GLU A 280 -17.76 -6.52 12.77
C GLU A 280 -17.29 -5.27 13.50
N VAL A 281 -16.26 -4.62 12.96
CA VAL A 281 -15.66 -3.41 13.50
C VAL A 281 -15.49 -2.39 12.37
N GLU A 282 -15.49 -1.11 12.75
CA GLU A 282 -15.18 -0.03 11.82
C GLU A 282 -13.67 0.02 11.56
N ALA A 283 -13.28 0.04 10.29
CA ALA A 283 -11.89 0.02 9.87
C ALA A 283 -11.62 0.97 8.71
N LEU A 284 -10.39 1.47 8.67
CA LEU A 284 -9.84 2.29 7.60
C LEU A 284 -9.07 1.40 6.63
N LEU A 285 -9.38 1.50 5.33
CA LEU A 285 -8.63 0.81 4.28
C LEU A 285 -7.41 1.64 3.88
N VAL A 286 -6.25 1.00 3.85
CA VAL A 286 -4.97 1.66 3.57
C VAL A 286 -4.26 0.93 2.44
N LYS A 287 -3.79 1.68 1.44
CA LYS A 287 -2.90 1.20 0.38
C LYS A 287 -1.45 1.30 0.85
N LEU A 288 -0.72 0.21 0.66
CA LEU A 288 0.68 0.04 1.03
C LEU A 288 1.53 -0.08 -0.24
N ASP A 289 2.82 0.20 -0.08
CA ASP A 289 3.81 0.03 -1.15
C ASP A 289 3.76 -1.41 -1.72
N GLY A 290 3.78 -1.51 -3.05
CA GLY A 290 3.74 -2.78 -3.77
C GLY A 290 2.34 -3.34 -4.09
N GLU A 291 1.33 -2.48 -4.29
CA GLU A 291 -0.06 -2.86 -4.62
C GLU A 291 -0.73 -3.76 -3.55
N LEU A 292 -0.33 -3.53 -2.29
CA LEU A 292 -0.83 -4.25 -1.12
C LEU A 292 -1.79 -3.37 -0.32
N PHE A 293 -2.69 -3.99 0.42
CA PHE A 293 -3.72 -3.33 1.19
C PHE A 293 -3.83 -3.92 2.59
N THR A 294 -4.25 -3.10 3.54
CA THR A 294 -4.55 -3.57 4.91
C THR A 294 -5.68 -2.78 5.55
N TRP A 295 -6.31 -3.38 6.56
CA TRP A 295 -7.34 -2.78 7.38
C TRP A 295 -6.76 -2.32 8.72
N LEU A 296 -6.94 -1.05 9.06
CA LEU A 296 -6.62 -0.51 10.38
C LEU A 296 -7.91 -0.27 11.18
N LEU A 297 -7.98 -0.77 12.42
CA LEU A 297 -9.12 -0.51 13.29
C LEU A 297 -9.32 0.99 13.46
N HIS A 298 -10.53 1.49 13.25
CA HIS A 298 -10.86 2.91 13.36
C HIS A 298 -11.79 3.15 14.55
N THR A 299 -11.22 3.55 15.68
CA THR A 299 -11.95 4.02 16.86
C THR A 299 -11.22 5.22 17.44
N GLU A 300 -11.86 6.01 18.33
CA GLU A 300 -11.25 7.23 18.90
C GLU A 300 -9.86 7.00 19.52
N ASN A 301 -9.59 5.78 20.03
CA ASN A 301 -8.34 5.43 20.69
C ASN A 301 -7.56 4.33 19.96
N SER A 302 -7.92 4.00 18.71
CA SER A 302 -7.18 3.00 17.96
C SER A 302 -5.79 3.51 17.60
N THR A 303 -4.79 2.68 17.86
CA THR A 303 -3.39 3.00 17.59
C THR A 303 -2.75 1.85 16.84
N THR A 304 -1.85 2.16 15.92
CA THR A 304 -1.02 1.19 15.20
C THR A 304 0.46 1.42 15.53
N GLN A 305 1.29 0.41 15.31
CA GLN A 305 2.73 0.55 15.42
C GLN A 305 3.27 1.16 14.14
N ILE A 306 4.07 2.20 14.29
CA ILE A 306 4.77 2.85 13.18
C ILE A 306 6.26 2.85 13.43
N LEU A 307 6.99 2.89 12.32
CA LEU A 307 8.41 3.11 12.31
C LEU A 307 8.67 4.59 11.99
N GLU A 308 9.45 5.25 12.84
CA GLU A 308 9.83 6.65 12.68
C GLU A 308 11.34 6.78 12.70
N PHE A 309 11.86 7.63 11.81
CA PHE A 309 13.26 8.03 11.84
C PHE A 309 13.45 9.19 12.82
N ASP A 310 14.36 9.01 13.78
CA ASP A 310 14.74 10.05 14.70
C ASP A 310 15.98 10.79 14.18
N ASP A 311 15.75 11.97 13.61
CA ASP A 311 16.79 12.88 13.08
C ASP A 311 17.89 13.18 14.09
N SER A 312 17.60 13.16 15.40
CA SER A 312 18.55 13.56 16.45
C SER A 312 19.53 12.44 16.81
N SER A 313 19.07 11.19 16.77
CA SER A 313 19.90 10.02 17.06
C SER A 313 20.41 9.33 15.78
N GLY A 314 19.84 9.64 14.62
CA GLY A 314 20.09 8.93 13.36
C GLY A 314 19.62 7.48 13.40
N THR A 315 18.71 7.15 14.33
CA THR A 315 18.22 5.79 14.54
C THR A 315 16.73 5.67 14.25
N LEU A 316 16.31 4.46 13.94
CA LEU A 316 14.91 4.14 13.74
C LEU A 316 14.28 3.71 15.06
N ASN A 317 13.07 4.20 15.29
CA ASN A 317 12.32 3.95 16.49
C ASN A 317 10.93 3.38 16.17
N ILE A 318 10.47 2.47 17.02
CA ILE A 318 9.11 1.94 16.95
C ILE A 318 8.26 2.68 17.97
N LYS A 319 7.23 3.39 17.50
CA LYS A 319 6.23 4.05 18.36
C LYS A 319 4.83 3.59 18.04
N ARG A 320 3.88 3.91 18.93
CA ARG A 320 2.45 3.81 18.63
C ARG A 320 1.96 5.18 18.22
N GLU A 321 1.16 5.23 17.15
CA GLU A 321 0.50 6.44 16.69
C GLU A 321 -0.99 6.17 16.51
N PHE A 322 -1.81 7.20 16.67
CA PHE A 322 -3.25 7.10 16.42
C PHE A 322 -3.52 6.81 14.95
N VAL A 323 -4.46 5.90 14.66
CA VAL A 323 -4.83 5.56 13.28
C VAL A 323 -5.32 6.80 12.52
N SER A 324 -5.99 7.72 13.21
CA SER A 324 -6.45 9.00 12.64
C SER A 324 -5.34 9.97 12.23
N LYS A 325 -4.09 9.73 12.66
CA LYS A 325 -2.92 10.56 12.32
C LYS A 325 -2.02 9.93 11.27
N ILE A 326 -2.36 8.73 10.79
CA ILE A 326 -1.63 8.09 9.71
C ILE A 326 -1.86 8.88 8.44
N VAL A 327 -0.78 9.20 7.76
CA VAL A 327 -0.76 9.92 6.47
C VAL A 327 0.10 9.15 5.47
N PRO A 328 -0.02 9.42 4.17
CA PRO A 328 0.93 8.93 3.18
C PRO A 328 2.39 9.17 3.62
N ASP A 329 3.28 8.28 3.21
CA ASP A 329 4.69 8.17 3.65
C ASP A 329 4.91 7.65 5.09
N THR A 330 3.87 7.41 5.88
CA THR A 330 4.02 6.73 7.18
C THR A 330 4.40 5.27 6.99
N PHE A 331 5.42 4.77 7.71
CA PHE A 331 5.75 3.35 7.72
C PHE A 331 4.99 2.64 8.85
N ILE A 332 4.04 1.78 8.49
CA ILE A 332 3.30 0.96 9.46
C ILE A 332 3.93 -0.42 9.60
N ILE A 333 3.93 -0.94 10.83
CA ILE A 333 4.44 -2.29 11.12
C ILE A 333 3.26 -3.26 11.09
N ILE A 334 3.28 -4.19 10.14
CA ILE A 334 2.21 -5.13 9.87
C ILE A 334 2.73 -6.56 9.70
N ARG A 335 1.84 -7.54 9.78
CA ARG A 335 2.19 -8.96 9.71
C ARG A 335 2.00 -9.44 8.27
N THR A 336 3.03 -10.03 7.67
CA THR A 336 2.99 -10.47 6.26
C THR A 336 2.98 -11.99 6.09
N GLU A 337 3.44 -12.76 7.08
CA GLU A 337 3.33 -14.23 7.09
C GLU A 337 3.04 -14.77 8.50
N GLY A 338 2.35 -15.91 8.59
CA GLY A 338 2.16 -16.63 9.87
C GLY A 338 0.78 -16.50 10.54
N GLY A 339 -0.31 -16.45 9.78
CA GLY A 339 -1.68 -16.49 10.31
C GLY A 339 -2.04 -15.32 11.23
N SER A 340 -3.27 -15.29 11.73
CA SER A 340 -3.79 -14.16 12.52
C SER A 340 -3.09 -13.95 13.87
N ASP A 341 -2.33 -14.93 14.37
CA ASP A 341 -1.78 -14.87 15.72
C ASP A 341 -0.36 -15.44 15.84
N LEU A 342 0.63 -14.66 15.42
CA LEU A 342 2.07 -14.87 15.70
C LEU A 342 2.39 -15.11 17.17
N LEU A 343 1.54 -14.61 18.07
CA LEU A 343 1.72 -14.80 19.50
C LEU A 343 1.40 -16.23 19.91
N VAL A 344 0.55 -16.96 19.17
CA VAL A 344 0.20 -18.35 19.51
C VAL A 344 1.39 -19.29 19.36
N PRO A 345 2.09 -19.38 18.21
CA PRO A 345 3.26 -20.23 18.08
C PRO A 345 4.36 -19.91 19.10
N ILE A 346 4.61 -18.61 19.34
CA ILE A 346 5.64 -18.17 20.30
C ILE A 346 5.18 -18.45 21.75
N ALA A 347 3.92 -18.19 22.10
CA ALA A 347 3.38 -18.53 23.41
C ALA A 347 3.37 -20.03 23.65
N ASP A 348 3.03 -20.81 22.63
CA ASP A 348 3.05 -22.27 22.66
C ASP A 348 4.47 -22.81 22.83
N HIS A 349 5.46 -22.16 22.23
CA HIS A 349 6.87 -22.44 22.48
C HIS A 349 7.28 -22.12 23.92
N LEU A 350 6.89 -20.95 24.45
CA LEU A 350 7.18 -20.53 25.82
C LEU A 350 6.52 -21.42 26.88
N MET A 351 5.35 -21.99 26.58
CA MET A 351 4.63 -22.93 27.45
C MET A 351 5.20 -24.37 27.39
N GLY A 352 5.98 -24.70 26.36
CA GLY A 352 6.68 -25.98 26.23
C GLY A 352 5.75 -27.20 26.17
N GLU A 353 6.14 -28.28 26.87
CA GLU A 353 5.41 -29.57 26.83
C GLU A 353 3.97 -29.50 27.35
N LYS A 354 3.62 -28.47 28.14
CA LYS A 354 2.27 -28.30 28.69
C LYS A 354 1.27 -27.78 27.67
N THR A 355 1.74 -27.22 26.55
CA THR A 355 0.92 -26.56 25.53
C THR A 355 -0.30 -27.37 25.07
N PRO A 356 -0.16 -28.65 24.64
CA PRO A 356 -1.31 -29.40 24.13
C PRO A 356 -2.43 -29.53 25.16
N ILE A 357 -2.06 -29.79 26.42
CA ILE A 357 -3.01 -29.97 27.53
C ILE A 357 -3.72 -28.64 27.85
N LEU A 358 -2.95 -27.54 27.93
CA LEU A 358 -3.50 -26.22 28.24
C LEU A 358 -4.46 -25.72 27.15
N ARG A 359 -4.07 -25.84 25.87
CA ARG A 359 -4.91 -25.45 24.73
C ARG A 359 -6.15 -26.33 24.61
N GLN A 360 -6.04 -27.64 24.86
CA GLN A 360 -7.20 -28.54 24.89
C GLN A 360 -8.18 -28.17 26.00
N ASN A 361 -7.69 -27.88 27.21
CA ASN A 361 -8.52 -27.42 28.31
C ASN A 361 -9.23 -26.10 27.99
N GLN A 362 -8.50 -25.13 27.43
CA GLN A 362 -9.07 -23.85 26.98
C GLN A 362 -10.20 -24.05 25.97
N LYS A 363 -9.94 -24.84 24.92
CA LYS A 363 -10.91 -25.14 23.87
C LYS A 363 -12.15 -25.84 24.44
N LYS A 364 -11.97 -26.74 25.40
CA LYS A 364 -13.05 -27.53 25.98
C LYS A 364 -14.03 -26.68 26.80
N TRP A 365 -13.55 -25.88 27.74
CA TRP A 365 -14.44 -25.09 28.59
C TRP A 365 -15.19 -24.02 27.77
N LYS A 366 -14.53 -23.40 26.78
CA LYS A 366 -15.16 -22.43 25.88
C LYS A 366 -16.26 -23.05 25.03
N ARG A 367 -15.99 -24.23 24.43
CA ARG A 367 -17.00 -24.96 23.65
C ARG A 367 -18.24 -25.29 24.49
N GLU A 368 -18.04 -25.73 25.72
CA GLU A 368 -19.16 -26.03 26.62
C GLU A 368 -19.98 -24.77 26.95
N LEU A 369 -19.32 -23.61 27.15
CA LEU A 369 -20.01 -22.33 27.33
C LEU A 369 -20.79 -21.91 26.08
N VAL A 370 -20.18 -22.00 24.89
CA VAL A 370 -20.82 -21.70 23.60
C VAL A 370 -22.06 -22.57 23.40
N SER A 371 -21.95 -23.89 23.61
CA SER A 371 -23.09 -24.80 23.46
C SER A 371 -24.23 -24.52 24.44
N LEU A 372 -23.95 -24.02 25.65
CA LEU A 372 -24.99 -23.57 26.57
C LEU A 372 -25.70 -22.32 26.07
N VAL A 373 -24.96 -21.35 25.51
CA VAL A 373 -25.53 -20.12 24.95
C VAL A 373 -26.36 -20.41 23.70
N GLU A 374 -25.88 -21.30 22.82
CA GLU A 374 -26.62 -21.73 21.63
C GLU A 374 -27.93 -22.44 21.98
N ARG A 375 -27.95 -23.22 23.07
CA ARG A 375 -29.12 -23.98 23.51
C ARG A 375 -30.15 -23.13 24.28
N ASP A 376 -29.69 -22.31 25.22
CA ASP A 376 -30.55 -21.63 26.20
C ASP A 376 -30.75 -20.13 25.89
N GLY A 377 -29.95 -19.56 24.97
CA GLY A 377 -29.95 -18.13 24.65
C GLY A 377 -29.14 -17.28 25.62
N SER A 378 -28.58 -16.16 25.13
CA SER A 378 -27.65 -15.31 25.89
C SER A 378 -28.25 -14.75 27.18
N ASP A 379 -29.50 -14.29 27.18
CA ASP A 379 -30.13 -13.68 28.36
C ASP A 379 -30.30 -14.66 29.51
N GLN A 380 -30.68 -15.92 29.20
CA GLN A 380 -30.80 -16.96 30.22
C GLN A 380 -29.43 -17.30 30.83
N ILE A 381 -28.39 -17.37 30.00
CA ILE A 381 -27.03 -17.64 30.47
C ILE A 381 -26.50 -16.50 31.33
N LEU A 382 -26.74 -15.24 30.96
CA LEU A 382 -26.36 -14.09 31.78
C LEU A 382 -27.02 -14.12 33.17
N ASN A 383 -28.32 -14.41 33.23
CA ASN A 383 -29.03 -14.54 34.51
C ASN A 383 -28.48 -15.69 35.36
N LYS A 384 -28.17 -16.85 34.76
CA LYS A 384 -27.55 -17.98 35.47
C LYS A 384 -26.16 -17.62 35.98
N LEU A 385 -25.33 -16.96 35.18
CA LEU A 385 -23.99 -16.53 35.58
C LEU A 385 -24.04 -15.54 36.75
N ALA A 386 -24.93 -14.53 36.69
CA ALA A 386 -25.12 -13.58 37.78
C ALA A 386 -25.57 -14.29 39.07
N ALA A 387 -26.51 -15.23 39.00
CA ALA A 387 -26.95 -16.02 40.14
C ALA A 387 -25.83 -16.92 40.73
N LEU A 388 -24.87 -17.33 39.91
CA LEU A 388 -23.69 -18.10 40.32
C LEU A 388 -22.53 -17.24 40.84
N GLY A 389 -22.70 -15.91 40.87
CA GLY A 389 -21.74 -14.96 41.43
C GLY A 389 -20.82 -14.28 40.40
N ALA A 390 -21.13 -14.33 39.11
CA ALA A 390 -20.41 -13.54 38.11
C ALA A 390 -20.76 -12.05 38.25
N GLU A 391 -19.80 -11.24 38.68
CA GLU A 391 -19.96 -9.80 38.91
C GLU A 391 -20.06 -9.00 37.61
N ARG A 392 -19.44 -9.51 36.53
CA ARG A 392 -19.31 -8.78 35.25
C ARG A 392 -20.07 -9.46 34.11
N ALA A 393 -21.08 -10.26 34.43
CA ALA A 393 -21.93 -10.91 33.44
C ALA A 393 -22.76 -9.87 32.69
N ASN A 394 -22.32 -9.53 31.47
CA ASN A 394 -23.08 -8.74 30.50
C ASN A 394 -22.82 -9.30 29.09
N LEU A 395 -23.65 -8.90 28.12
CA LEU A 395 -23.59 -9.45 26.77
C LEU A 395 -22.22 -9.26 26.08
N PRO A 396 -21.57 -8.07 26.14
CA PRO A 396 -20.21 -7.89 25.63
C PRO A 396 -19.18 -8.85 26.28
N ASN A 397 -19.18 -8.97 27.60
CA ASN A 397 -18.25 -9.84 28.31
C ASN A 397 -18.51 -11.31 28.02
N LEU A 398 -19.77 -11.74 27.93
CA LEU A 398 -20.11 -13.12 27.57
C LEU A 398 -19.60 -13.47 26.16
N ARG A 399 -19.79 -12.56 25.18
CA ARG A 399 -19.23 -12.70 23.83
C ARG A 399 -17.70 -12.81 23.88
N ASN A 400 -17.03 -11.94 24.63
CA ASN A 400 -15.58 -11.99 24.82
C ASN A 400 -15.12 -13.29 25.51
N TRP A 401 -15.84 -13.81 26.52
CA TRP A 401 -15.45 -15.06 27.18
C TRP A 401 -15.56 -16.28 26.26
N MET A 402 -16.49 -16.25 25.30
CA MET A 402 -16.64 -17.27 24.27
C MET A 402 -15.64 -17.13 23.11
N SER A 403 -15.13 -15.92 22.85
CA SER A 403 -14.24 -15.64 21.72
C SER A 403 -12.94 -16.45 21.80
N SER A 404 -12.32 -16.73 20.65
CA SER A 404 -11.00 -17.37 20.60
C SER A 404 -9.87 -16.47 21.14
N THR A 405 -10.03 -15.14 21.01
CA THR A 405 -9.03 -14.11 21.34
C THR A 405 -8.85 -13.88 22.84
N ASN A 406 -9.89 -14.09 23.65
CA ASN A 406 -9.78 -13.89 25.09
C ASN A 406 -9.36 -15.16 25.83
N HIS A 407 -8.31 -15.14 26.65
CA HIS A 407 -7.85 -16.38 27.29
C HIS A 407 -8.66 -16.80 28.52
N LYS A 408 -9.18 -15.83 29.28
CA LYS A 408 -10.03 -16.00 30.47
C LYS A 408 -10.74 -14.69 30.85
N PRO A 409 -11.80 -14.72 31.68
CA PRO A 409 -12.30 -13.54 32.37
C PRO A 409 -11.22 -12.89 33.23
N GLN A 410 -11.39 -11.59 33.48
CA GLN A 410 -10.46 -10.83 34.31
C GLN A 410 -10.58 -11.21 35.80
N SER A 411 -11.79 -11.53 36.28
CA SER A 411 -12.04 -11.93 37.67
C SER A 411 -12.06 -13.45 37.82
N TYR A 412 -11.48 -13.94 38.92
CA TYR A 412 -11.59 -15.34 39.32
C TYR A 412 -13.05 -15.70 39.63
N ALA A 413 -13.83 -14.79 40.21
CA ALA A 413 -15.25 -15.01 40.54
C ALA A 413 -16.07 -15.26 39.27
N ASP A 414 -15.86 -14.46 38.22
CA ASP A 414 -16.51 -14.66 36.91
C ASP A 414 -16.12 -16.02 36.32
N PHE A 415 -14.84 -16.42 36.40
CA PHE A 415 -14.40 -17.71 35.89
C PHE A 415 -14.96 -18.88 36.70
N GLN A 416 -15.05 -18.74 38.02
CA GLN A 416 -15.67 -19.75 38.91
C GLN A 416 -17.17 -19.91 38.59
N ALA A 417 -17.88 -18.82 38.33
CA ALA A 417 -19.28 -18.88 37.91
C ALA A 417 -19.43 -19.61 36.56
N ILE A 418 -18.53 -19.36 35.60
CA ILE A 418 -18.50 -20.08 34.32
C ILE A 418 -18.23 -21.57 34.55
N THR A 419 -17.22 -21.94 35.33
CA THR A 419 -16.89 -23.36 35.56
C THR A 419 -17.98 -24.09 36.33
N ARG A 420 -18.67 -23.42 37.27
CA ARG A 420 -19.89 -23.93 37.90
C ARG A 420 -20.99 -24.19 36.89
N LEU A 421 -21.26 -23.22 36.02
CA LEU A 421 -22.32 -23.31 35.02
C LEU A 421 -22.12 -24.49 34.05
N ILE A 422 -20.87 -24.74 33.62
CA ILE A 422 -20.52 -25.87 32.73
C ILE A 422 -20.27 -27.19 33.48
N GLY A 423 -20.54 -27.25 34.80
CA GLY A 423 -20.39 -28.47 35.61
C GLY A 423 -18.94 -28.91 35.86
N LYS A 424 -17.99 -27.97 35.89
CA LYS A 424 -16.56 -28.19 36.13
C LYS A 424 -16.02 -27.49 37.37
N GLU A 425 -16.87 -27.21 38.36
CA GLU A 425 -16.48 -26.50 39.58
C GLU A 425 -15.25 -27.10 40.27
N THR A 426 -15.16 -28.43 40.36
CA THR A 426 -14.02 -29.14 40.98
C THR A 426 -12.68 -28.97 40.23
N LYS A 427 -12.70 -28.44 39.00
CA LYS A 427 -11.51 -28.19 38.17
C LYS A 427 -11.19 -26.70 38.02
N THR A 428 -11.90 -25.82 38.73
CA THR A 428 -11.79 -24.37 38.57
C THR A 428 -10.35 -23.88 38.71
N ASP A 429 -9.64 -24.28 39.78
CA ASP A 429 -8.27 -23.82 40.02
C ASP A 429 -7.28 -24.28 38.95
N VAL A 430 -7.42 -25.53 38.49
CA VAL A 430 -6.57 -26.09 37.43
C VAL A 430 -6.80 -25.36 36.10
N LEU A 431 -8.07 -25.12 35.75
CA LEU A 431 -8.43 -24.39 34.53
C LEU A 431 -8.01 -22.92 34.60
N TRP A 432 -8.17 -22.28 35.75
CA TRP A 432 -7.75 -20.89 35.98
C TRP A 432 -6.23 -20.74 35.86
N THR A 433 -5.48 -21.62 36.51
CA THR A 433 -4.00 -21.64 36.45
C THR A 433 -3.52 -21.89 35.03
N GLY A 434 -4.16 -22.82 34.32
CA GLY A 434 -3.86 -23.10 32.92
C GLY A 434 -4.14 -21.92 31.99
N ALA A 435 -5.29 -21.27 32.14
CA ALA A 435 -5.65 -20.10 31.36
C ALA A 435 -4.77 -18.88 31.67
N SER A 436 -4.37 -18.72 32.94
CA SER A 436 -3.40 -17.70 33.37
C SER A 436 -2.00 -17.94 32.79
N SER A 437 -1.60 -19.21 32.65
CA SER A 437 -0.35 -19.60 31.99
C SER A 437 -0.37 -19.24 30.51
N ILE A 438 -1.49 -19.51 29.82
CA ILE A 438 -1.69 -19.10 28.42
C ILE A 438 -1.62 -17.58 28.27
N GLU A 439 -2.33 -16.82 29.11
CA GLU A 439 -2.31 -15.36 29.09
C GLU A 439 -0.90 -14.80 29.33
N THR A 440 -0.17 -15.36 30.30
CA THR A 440 1.20 -14.96 30.60
C THR A 440 2.13 -15.23 29.42
N ALA A 441 2.05 -16.43 28.83
CA ALA A 441 2.86 -16.80 27.68
C ALA A 441 2.56 -15.93 26.46
N HIS A 442 1.29 -15.59 26.23
CA HIS A 442 0.88 -14.71 25.14
C HIS A 442 1.41 -13.28 25.32
N ARG A 443 1.37 -12.75 26.55
CA ARG A 443 1.98 -11.45 26.88
C ARG A 443 3.50 -11.49 26.68
N LEU A 444 4.17 -12.54 27.16
CA LEU A 444 5.61 -12.72 26.99
C LEU A 444 6.00 -12.85 25.51
N ALA A 445 5.22 -13.58 24.71
CA ALA A 445 5.40 -13.66 23.26
C ALA A 445 5.35 -12.26 22.61
N GLY A 446 4.42 -11.41 23.03
CA GLY A 446 4.34 -10.04 22.53
C GLY A 446 5.55 -9.18 22.90
N HIS A 447 6.10 -9.37 24.10
CA HIS A 447 7.36 -8.73 24.50
C HIS A 447 8.55 -9.24 23.68
N GLU A 448 8.63 -10.55 23.43
CA GLU A 448 9.73 -11.15 22.66
C GLU A 448 9.71 -10.66 21.21
N ILE A 449 8.53 -10.66 20.56
CA ILE A 449 8.36 -10.09 19.22
C ILE A 449 8.82 -8.63 19.20
N ARG A 450 8.37 -7.82 20.17
CA ARG A 450 8.76 -6.41 20.23
C ARG A 450 10.27 -6.25 20.40
N LYS A 451 10.91 -7.09 21.22
CA LYS A 451 12.36 -7.07 21.42
C LYS A 451 13.10 -7.42 20.14
N MET A 452 12.69 -8.50 19.46
CA MET A 452 13.28 -8.92 18.18
C MET A 452 13.13 -7.84 17.10
N LEU A 453 11.96 -7.21 17.01
CA LEU A 453 11.73 -6.09 16.09
C LEU A 453 12.64 -4.91 16.40
N LEU A 454 12.77 -4.53 17.67
CA LEU A 454 13.67 -3.43 18.07
C LEU A 454 15.14 -3.76 17.77
N GLU A 455 15.57 -5.01 17.94
CA GLU A 455 16.93 -5.43 17.58
C GLU A 455 17.16 -5.36 16.06
N GLN A 456 16.21 -5.81 15.26
CA GLN A 456 16.34 -5.72 13.79
C GLN A 456 16.28 -4.29 13.29
N VAL A 457 15.40 -3.46 13.84
CA VAL A 457 15.31 -2.03 13.49
C VAL A 457 16.58 -1.28 13.84
N LYS A 458 17.22 -1.58 14.99
CA LYS A 458 18.51 -0.96 15.37
C LYS A 458 19.65 -1.27 14.41
N ASN A 459 19.63 -2.45 13.79
CA ASN A 459 20.68 -2.90 12.88
C ASN A 459 20.40 -2.53 11.42
N ALA A 460 19.20 -2.01 11.12
CA ALA A 460 18.79 -1.72 9.77
C ALA A 460 19.27 -0.32 9.34
N ASP A 461 19.70 -0.20 8.08
CA ASP A 461 20.14 1.06 7.48
C ASP A 461 18.93 1.94 7.12
N PRO A 462 18.74 3.13 7.72
CA PRO A 462 17.65 4.06 7.40
C PRO A 462 17.52 4.35 5.89
N ALA A 463 18.62 4.45 5.17
CA ALA A 463 18.60 4.69 3.73
C ALA A 463 18.05 3.51 2.93
N SER A 464 18.07 2.29 3.49
CA SER A 464 17.39 1.14 2.88
C SER A 464 15.86 1.24 2.98
N PHE A 465 15.31 1.89 4.02
CA PHE A 465 13.86 2.06 4.23
C PHE A 465 13.24 2.97 3.19
N GLU A 466 13.87 4.12 2.97
CA GLU A 466 13.43 5.06 1.95
C GLU A 466 13.46 4.40 0.57
N ARG A 467 14.51 3.60 0.30
CA ARG A 467 14.77 2.94 -0.98
C ARG A 467 13.78 1.84 -1.35
N SER A 468 13.41 0.97 -0.42
CA SER A 468 12.59 -0.21 -0.73
C SER A 468 11.10 -0.05 -0.44
N GLY A 469 10.70 0.95 0.36
CA GLY A 469 9.28 1.15 0.75
C GLY A 469 8.72 0.04 1.66
N ARG A 470 9.45 -1.07 1.79
CA ARG A 470 9.13 -2.26 2.59
C ARG A 470 10.39 -2.88 3.15
N ILE A 471 10.35 -3.27 4.42
CA ILE A 471 11.38 -4.10 5.05
C ILE A 471 10.74 -5.26 5.76
N ASP A 472 11.28 -6.45 5.49
CA ASP A 472 10.83 -7.69 6.10
C ASP A 472 11.74 -8.07 7.26
N PHE A 473 11.12 -8.27 8.42
CA PHE A 473 11.71 -8.75 9.65
C PHE A 473 11.39 -10.24 9.79
N GLY A 474 12.40 -11.08 9.63
CA GLY A 474 12.28 -12.52 9.85
C GLY A 474 12.27 -12.83 11.35
N LEU A 475 11.30 -13.61 11.82
CA LEU A 475 11.32 -14.11 13.20
C LEU A 475 11.97 -15.49 13.21
N ASP A 476 13.15 -15.60 13.86
CA ASP A 476 13.94 -16.84 14.04
C ASP A 476 13.28 -17.84 15.01
N VAL A 477 11.98 -18.05 14.88
CA VAL A 477 11.21 -19.03 15.67
C VAL A 477 10.42 -19.90 14.70
N LYS A 478 10.41 -21.23 14.92
CA LYS A 478 9.59 -22.14 14.11
C LYS A 478 8.11 -21.74 14.16
N GLY A 479 7.55 -21.40 12.99
CA GLY A 479 6.18 -20.91 12.88
C GLY A 479 6.01 -19.43 13.26
N GLY A 480 7.11 -18.70 13.48
CA GLY A 480 7.16 -17.31 13.87
C GLY A 480 6.91 -16.31 12.73
N GLY A 481 6.57 -16.74 11.51
CA GLY A 481 6.14 -15.84 10.42
C GLY A 481 7.07 -14.68 10.08
N LYS A 482 6.52 -13.66 9.41
CA LYS A 482 7.22 -12.42 9.01
C LYS A 482 6.42 -11.20 9.43
N ILE A 483 7.14 -10.20 9.90
CA ILE A 483 6.61 -8.86 10.18
C ILE A 483 7.28 -7.92 9.19
N SER A 484 6.54 -6.97 8.63
CA SER A 484 7.08 -6.01 7.69
C SER A 484 6.76 -4.60 8.13
N ALA A 485 7.73 -3.69 8.00
CA ALA A 485 7.45 -2.27 7.96
C ALA A 485 7.14 -1.90 6.51
N MET A 486 5.98 -1.32 6.26
CA MET A 486 5.53 -0.97 4.90
C MET A 486 5.04 0.48 4.86
N ARG A 487 5.46 1.21 3.83
CA ARG A 487 5.04 2.59 3.61
C ARG A 487 3.59 2.66 3.16
N VAL A 488 2.85 3.60 3.72
CA VAL A 488 1.50 3.96 3.29
C VAL A 488 1.58 4.83 2.04
N GLU A 489 0.96 4.39 0.95
CA GLU A 489 0.85 5.16 -0.30
C GLU A 489 -0.40 6.04 -0.32
N ASP A 490 -1.52 5.47 0.10
CA ASP A 490 -2.82 6.16 0.06
C ASP A 490 -3.77 5.62 1.14
N ILE A 491 -4.76 6.41 1.50
CA ILE A 491 -5.71 6.13 2.57
C ILE A 491 -7.12 6.39 2.05
N SER A 492 -8.02 5.42 2.27
CA SER A 492 -9.41 5.59 1.88
C SER A 492 -10.04 6.81 2.55
N PRO A 493 -10.83 7.62 1.83
CA PRO A 493 -11.50 8.78 2.40
C PRO A 493 -12.65 8.41 3.35
N LYS A 494 -12.96 7.11 3.52
CA LYS A 494 -14.04 6.62 4.40
C LYS A 494 -13.66 5.33 5.11
N THR A 495 -14.50 4.96 6.07
CA THR A 495 -14.39 3.74 6.84
C THR A 495 -15.35 2.65 6.33
N TYR A 496 -15.05 1.41 6.67
CA TYR A 496 -15.79 0.22 6.27
C TYR A 496 -16.04 -0.69 7.48
N LEU A 497 -17.17 -1.39 7.47
CA LEU A 497 -17.42 -2.46 8.42
C LEU A 497 -16.78 -3.74 7.91
N VAL A 498 -15.85 -4.29 8.69
CA VAL A 498 -15.14 -5.53 8.38
C VAL A 498 -15.08 -6.41 9.60
N HIS A 499 -14.95 -7.72 9.40
CA HIS A 499 -14.72 -8.61 10.52
C HIS A 499 -13.37 -8.32 11.20
N GLU A 500 -13.36 -8.29 12.53
CA GLU A 500 -12.20 -7.96 13.36
C GLU A 500 -10.95 -8.77 13.01
N TYR A 501 -11.11 -10.04 12.59
CA TYR A 501 -9.97 -10.89 12.22
C TYR A 501 -9.18 -10.38 11.01
N ARG A 502 -9.75 -9.49 10.19
CA ARG A 502 -9.11 -8.89 9.00
C ARG A 502 -8.19 -7.72 9.33
N ILE A 503 -8.33 -7.14 10.52
CA ILE A 503 -7.50 -6.02 10.95
C ILE A 503 -6.02 -6.42 10.94
N GLY A 504 -5.19 -5.60 10.29
CA GLY A 504 -3.75 -5.80 10.17
C GLY A 504 -3.33 -6.95 9.26
N GLN A 505 -4.26 -7.59 8.54
CA GLN A 505 -3.92 -8.55 7.48
C GLN A 505 -3.55 -7.80 6.21
N VAL A 506 -2.50 -8.27 5.54
CA VAL A 506 -2.07 -7.77 4.23
C VAL A 506 -2.71 -8.62 3.14
N PHE A 507 -3.25 -7.97 2.12
CA PHE A 507 -3.83 -8.63 0.95
C PHE A 507 -3.53 -7.83 -0.32
N GLU A 508 -3.52 -8.53 -1.45
CA GLU A 508 -3.39 -7.92 -2.78
C GLU A 508 -4.76 -7.44 -3.29
N GLU A 509 -4.74 -6.45 -4.17
CA GLU A 509 -5.92 -6.09 -4.97
C GLU A 509 -6.26 -7.22 -5.93
N SER A 510 -7.17 -8.10 -5.51
CA SER A 510 -7.57 -9.30 -6.27
C SER A 510 -8.39 -8.96 -7.51
#